data_AF-A0A3D6DDE7-F1
#
_entry.id   AF-A0A3D6DDE7-F1
#
_cell.length_a   1.000
_cell.length_b   1.000
_cell.length_c   1.000
_cell.angle_alpha   90.00
_cell.angle_beta   90.00
_cell.angle_gamma   90.00
#
_symmetry.space_group_name_H-M   'P 1'
#
loop_
_entity.id
_entity.type
_entity.pdbx_description
1 polymer ?
#
loop_
_entity_poly.entity_id
_entity_poly.type
_entity_poly.pdbx_seq_one_letter_code
_entity_poly.pdbx_strand_id
1 'polypeptide(L)'
;MSFFFIMLVLAVLLNVIRLVIGPTGGDRLAALDALNIVITGGMVVFALYTGRDFYIDVALIYGALAFVETIVMARYLEAKK
;
A
#
# COMPACT_ATOMS: atom_id res chain seq x y z
N MET A 1 -7.88 19.98 0.18
CA MET A 1 -7.92 18.62 0.75
C MET A 1 -8.65 17.61 -0.15
N SER A 2 -9.82 17.94 -0.70
CA SER A 2 -10.61 17.00 -1.55
C SER A 2 -9.85 16.43 -2.76
N PHE A 3 -9.00 17.23 -3.40
CA PHE A 3 -8.15 16.78 -4.52
C PHE A 3 -7.22 15.62 -4.13
N PHE A 4 -6.58 15.68 -2.96
CA PHE A 4 -5.70 14.61 -2.47
C PHE A 4 -6.46 13.30 -2.25
N PHE A 5 -7.66 13.37 -1.68
CA PHE A 5 -8.49 12.18 -1.47
C PHE A 5 -8.93 11.55 -2.79
N ILE A 6 -9.28 12.35 -3.80
CA ILE A 6 -9.61 11.85 -5.14
C ILE A 6 -8.40 11.13 -5.76
N MET A 7 -7.19 11.73 -5.67
CA MET A 7 -5.97 11.09 -6.16
C MET A 7 -5.67 9.78 -5.44
N LEU A 8 -5.84 9.73 -4.12
CA LEU A 8 -5.64 8.50 -3.33
C LEU A 8 -6.61 7.40 -3.74
N VAL A 9 -7.89 7.72 -3.92
CA VAL A 9 -8.89 6.75 -4.39
C VAL A 9 -8.54 6.22 -5.78
N LEU A 10 -8.16 7.10 -6.71
CA LEU A 10 -7.71 6.69 -8.04
C LEU A 10 -6.46 5.80 -7.98
N ALA A 11 -5.48 6.16 -7.14
CA ALA A 11 -4.27 5.37 -6.96
C ALA A 11 -4.58 3.98 -6.39
N VAL A 12 -5.46 3.87 -5.40
CA VAL A 12 -5.92 2.58 -4.87
C VAL A 12 -6.60 1.76 -5.96
N LEU A 13 -7.54 2.35 -6.71
CA LEU A 13 -8.25 1.65 -7.79
C LEU A 13 -7.30 1.11 -8.86
N LEU A 14 -6.35 1.92 -9.31
CA LEU A 14 -5.36 1.50 -10.31
C LEU A 14 -4.47 0.35 -9.81
N ASN A 15 -4.04 0.40 -8.55
CA ASN A 15 -3.25 -0.68 -7.95
C ASN A 15 -4.06 -1.96 -7.77
N VAL A 16 -5.33 -1.87 -7.36
CA VAL A 16 -6.24 -3.03 -7.26
C VAL A 16 -6.45 -3.68 -8.63
N ILE A 17 -6.67 -2.87 -9.68
CA ILE A 17 -6.78 -3.38 -11.05
C ILE A 17 -5.51 -4.13 -11.45
N ARG A 18 -4.33 -3.56 -11.18
CA ARG A 18 -3.04 -4.21 -11.48
C ARG A 18 -2.83 -5.49 -10.66
N LEU A 19 -3.25 -5.50 -9.40
CA LEU A 19 -3.17 -6.66 -8.50
C LEU A 19 -3.97 -7.86 -9.05
N VAL A 20 -5.16 -7.59 -9.59
CA VAL A 20 -6.05 -8.65 -10.13
C VAL A 20 -5.60 -9.12 -11.51
N ILE A 21 -5.24 -8.20 -12.40
CA ILE A 21 -4.94 -8.50 -13.82
C ILE A 21 -3.47 -8.90 -14.02
N GLY A 22 -2.59 -8.69 -13.02
CA GLY A 22 -1.15 -8.96 -13.12
C GLY A 22 -0.84 -10.37 -13.66
N PRO A 23 0.00 -10.51 -14.71
CA PRO A 23 0.23 -11.78 -15.39
C PRO A 23 1.14 -12.72 -14.58
N THR A 24 2.10 -12.18 -13.82
CA THR A 24 3.02 -12.97 -12.98
C THR A 24 2.75 -12.76 -11.49
N GLY A 25 3.19 -13.70 -10.66
CA GLY A 25 3.14 -13.54 -9.20
C GLY A 25 3.93 -12.31 -8.72
N GLY A 26 5.06 -12.00 -9.38
CA GLY A 26 5.87 -10.81 -9.09
C GLY A 26 5.16 -9.50 -9.44
N ASP A 27 4.45 -9.44 -10.57
CA ASP A 27 3.65 -8.25 -10.94
C ASP A 27 2.57 -7.94 -9.90
N ARG A 28 1.92 -8.99 -9.38
CA ARG A 28 0.90 -8.84 -8.34
C ARG A 28 1.53 -8.42 -7.01
N LEU A 29 2.68 -8.98 -6.64
CA LEU A 29 3.41 -8.57 -5.45
C LEU A 29 3.84 -7.10 -5.52
N ALA A 30 4.36 -6.64 -6.66
CA ALA A 30 4.73 -5.23 -6.83
C ALA A 30 3.51 -4.30 -6.76
N ALA A 31 2.36 -4.71 -7.30
CA ALA A 31 1.11 -3.94 -7.18
C ALA A 31 0.60 -3.88 -5.73
N LEU A 32 0.76 -4.97 -4.97
CA LEU A 32 0.41 -5.02 -3.54
C LEU A 32 1.32 -4.09 -2.72
N ASP A 33 2.62 -4.09 -2.99
CA ASP A 33 3.59 -3.22 -2.32
C ASP A 33 3.29 -1.74 -2.60
N ALA A 34 2.99 -1.39 -3.86
CA ALA A 34 2.57 -0.04 -4.23
C ALA A 34 1.24 0.37 -3.56
N LEU A 35 0.29 -0.56 -3.42
CA LEU A 35 -0.97 -0.33 -2.72
C LEU A 35 -0.73 -0.03 -1.23
N ASN A 36 0.18 -0.76 -0.58
CA ASN A 36 0.56 -0.52 0.81
C ASN A 36 1.19 0.86 1.01
N ILE A 37 2.01 1.35 0.07
CA ILE A 37 2.57 2.70 0.11
C ILE A 37 1.46 3.76 0.00
N VAL A 38 0.50 3.59 -0.92
CA VAL A 38 -0.64 4.51 -1.10
C VAL A 38 -1.49 4.57 0.17
N ILE A 39 -1.76 3.42 0.81
CA ILE A 39 -2.50 3.36 2.07
C ILE A 39 -1.74 4.10 3.18
N THR A 40 -0.45 3.83 3.33
CA THR A 40 0.40 4.47 4.35
C THR A 40 0.44 5.99 4.17
N GLY A 41 0.65 6.47 2.94
CA GLY A 41 0.58 7.90 2.63
C GLY A 41 -0.81 8.49 2.85
N GLY A 42 -1.86 7.72 2.56
CA GLY A 42 -3.25 8.09 2.84
C GLY A 42 -3.53 8.31 4.33
N MET A 43 -2.96 7.47 5.20
CA MET A 43 -3.05 7.66 6.66
C MET A 43 -2.40 8.98 7.10
N VAL A 44 -1.26 9.36 6.53
CA VAL A 44 -0.59 10.64 6.82
C VAL A 44 -1.44 11.82 6.36
N VAL A 45 -2.00 11.78 5.14
CA VAL A 45 -2.92 12.82 4.65
C VAL A 45 -4.17 12.91 5.53
N PHE A 46 -4.67 11.77 6.02
CA PHE A 46 -5.81 11.72 6.92
C PHE A 46 -5.48 12.28 8.32
N ALA A 47 -4.26 12.07 8.82
CA ALA A 47 -3.75 12.70 10.03
C ALA A 47 -3.81 14.23 9.91
N LEU A 48 -3.31 14.77 8.79
CA LEU A 48 -3.34 16.21 8.50
C LEU A 48 -4.76 16.76 8.37
N TYR A 49 -5.70 15.96 7.85
CA TYR A 49 -7.11 16.37 7.73
C TYR A 49 -7.84 16.39 9.08
N THR A 50 -7.57 15.41 9.94
CA THR A 50 -8.26 15.26 11.23
C THR A 50 -7.57 16.00 12.38
N GLY A 51 -6.31 16.39 12.20
CA GLY A 51 -5.46 16.99 13.25
C GLY A 51 -5.10 16.02 14.37
N ARG A 52 -5.14 14.70 14.10
CA ARG A 52 -4.86 13.65 15.10
C ARG A 52 -3.56 12.92 14.73
N ASP A 53 -2.55 13.09 15.57
CA ASP A 53 -1.23 12.50 15.34
C ASP A 53 -1.21 10.97 15.45
N PHE A 54 -2.20 10.37 16.12
CA PHE A 54 -2.37 8.91 16.21
C PHE A 54 -2.33 8.20 14.85
N TYR A 55 -2.82 8.83 13.78
CA TYR A 55 -2.78 8.23 12.43
C TYR A 55 -1.35 8.13 11.87
N ILE A 56 -0.42 8.97 12.31
CA ILE A 56 1.00 8.89 11.96
C ILE A 56 1.65 7.66 12.61
N ASP A 57 1.33 7.40 13.89
CA ASP A 57 1.83 6.21 14.60
C ASP A 57 1.35 4.92 13.92
N VAL A 58 0.08 4.88 13.52
CA VAL A 58 -0.49 3.75 12.77
C VAL A 58 0.19 3.62 11.40
N ALA A 59 0.47 4.72 10.70
CA ALA A 59 1.15 4.69 9.41
C ALA A 59 2.58 4.12 9.52
N LEU A 60 3.32 4.48 10.58
CA LEU A 60 4.67 3.97 10.82
C LEU A 60 4.66 2.45 11.07
N ILE A 61 3.73 1.97 11.90
CA ILE A 61 3.59 0.53 12.18
C ILE A 61 3.14 -0.20 10.91
N TYR A 62 2.18 0.34 10.18
CA TYR A 62 1.69 -0.25 8.93
C TYR A 62 2.81 -0.36 7.89
N GLY A 63 3.65 0.67 7.74
CA GLY A 63 4.80 0.62 6.82
C GLY A 63 5.79 -0.48 7.18
N ALA A 64 6.07 -0.69 8.48
CA ALA A 64 6.92 -1.80 8.92
C ALA A 64 6.30 -3.18 8.64
N LEU A 65 4.99 -3.33 8.87
CA LEU A 65 4.26 -4.56 8.58
C LEU A 65 4.20 -4.87 7.08
N ALA A 66 3.95 -3.85 6.26
CA ALA A 66 3.93 -3.97 4.79
C ALA A 66 5.28 -4.43 4.24
N PHE A 67 6.39 -3.94 4.80
CA PHE A 67 7.72 -4.39 4.40
C PHE A 67 7.94 -5.88 4.74
N VAL A 68 7.51 -6.32 5.92
CA VAL A 68 7.58 -7.75 6.32
C VAL A 68 6.72 -8.61 5.40
N GLU A 69 5.50 -8.17 5.07
CA GLU A 69 4.61 -8.83 4.11
C GLU A 69 5.32 -9.04 2.76
N THR A 70 5.94 -7.99 2.21
CA THR A 70 6.65 -8.04 0.93
C THR A 70 7.84 -9.01 0.97
N ILE A 71 8.63 -9.04 2.05
CA ILE A 71 9.73 -10.00 2.21
C ILE A 71 9.23 -11.44 2.24
N VAL A 72 8.19 -11.73 3.05
CA VAL A 72 7.63 -13.08 3.19
C VAL A 72 7.10 -13.56 1.84
N MET A 73 6.40 -12.70 1.12
CA MET A 73 5.84 -13.07 -0.19
C MET A 73 6.94 -13.24 -1.25
N ALA A 74 8.00 -12.43 -1.22
CA ALA A 74 9.16 -12.60 -2.09
C ALA A 74 9.85 -13.95 -1.85
N ARG A 75 10.08 -14.33 -0.58
CA ARG A 75 10.64 -15.65 -0.21
C ARG A 75 9.75 -16.80 -0.65
N TYR A 76 8.43 -16.67 -0.50
CA TYR A 76 7.47 -17.69 -0.94
C TYR A 76 7.50 -17.90 -2.46
N LEU A 77 7.58 -16.82 -3.24
CA LEU A 77 7.69 -16.90 -4.70
C LEU A 77 9.01 -17.50 -5.17
N GLU A 78 10.11 -17.20 -4.46
CA GLU A 78 11.44 -17.77 -4.71
C GLU A 78 11.46 -19.28 -4.42
N ALA A 79 10.87 -19.71 -3.31
CA ALA A 79 10.82 -21.12 -2.92
C ALA A 79 9.93 -22.00 -3.83
N LYS A 80 9.04 -21.39 -4.62
CA LYS A 80 8.15 -22.08 -5.56
C LYS A 80 8.78 -22.25 -6.96
N LYS A 81 10.00 -21.74 -7.17
CA LYS A 81 10.76 -21.82 -8.41
C LYS A 81 11.69 -23.04 -8.38
#